data_AF-A0AAW0RZ48-F1
#
_entry.id   AF-A0AAW0RZ48-F1
#
_cell.length_a   1.000
_cell.length_b   1.000
_cell.length_c   1.000
_cell.angle_alpha   90.00
_cell.angle_beta   90.00
_cell.angle_gamma   90.00
#
_symmetry.space_group_name_H-M   'P 1'
#
loop_
_entity.id
_entity.type
_entity.pdbx_description
1 polymer ?
#
loop_
_entity_poly.entity_id
_entity_poly.type
_entity_poly.pdbx_seq_one_letter_code
_entity_poly.pdbx_strand_id
1 'polypeptide(L)'
;MPTRPKQSKAAYILNVPVELIILFAQYLQLLDQYRLAQVSIAFRSILKTRFDQHTIAKVYPPEWMFYLATRALELPNHWVCEQCYDIHPYNPQDTPSLAHFNDAIGGCPLKATTPYFRPMVFPYSYHFQNFHLHHRYVQLALKYHRMGGPEGGPFAQRLSRLLADGFHEPMSEEQNFSLLGFQNRGNGRYSWKPKIAGGRFLLMTEIEFVPTELDLLSAWIDVVPAVRMCQHQMWMPLFDRRILDLAVQSTWSAEEENEFRRLTEATGNNLHLAVLCMRRDVLRPRMVSCPHCATDILLRWYCFRGAYKFTATAWHDFGPETSPVSPLWLSKHLNPVEFRLTPWIKWEPGRVRKLWDACH
;
A
#
# COMPACT_ATOMS: atom_id res chain seq x y z
N MET A 1 -13.58 -45.91 3.53
CA MET A 1 -13.77 -44.63 2.82
C MET A 1 -14.82 -43.82 3.57
N PRO A 2 -14.59 -42.54 3.88
CA PRO A 2 -15.63 -41.71 4.48
C PRO A 2 -16.84 -41.64 3.54
N THR A 3 -18.03 -41.93 4.06
CA THR A 3 -19.29 -41.88 3.31
C THR A 3 -19.53 -40.48 2.78
N ARG A 4 -19.81 -40.36 1.48
CA ARG A 4 -20.10 -39.08 0.83
C ARG A 4 -21.26 -38.40 1.57
N PRO A 5 -21.15 -37.11 1.94
CA PRO A 5 -22.24 -36.40 2.62
C PRO A 5 -23.51 -36.51 1.77
N LYS A 6 -24.60 -37.01 2.38
CA LYS A 6 -25.90 -37.12 1.72
C LYS A 6 -26.44 -35.72 1.44
N GLN A 7 -26.84 -35.49 0.20
CA GLN A 7 -27.42 -34.23 -0.24
C GLN A 7 -28.71 -33.95 0.54
N SER A 8 -28.85 -32.73 1.05
CA SER A 8 -30.05 -32.32 1.80
C SER A 8 -31.30 -32.47 0.93
N LYS A 9 -32.37 -33.07 1.48
CA LYS A 9 -33.68 -33.17 0.82
C LYS A 9 -34.30 -31.79 0.51
N ALA A 10 -33.80 -30.71 1.12
CA ALA A 10 -34.26 -29.34 0.93
C ALA A 10 -33.61 -28.59 -0.25
N ALA A 11 -32.75 -29.24 -1.04
CA ALA A 11 -32.11 -28.61 -2.19
C ALA A 11 -33.02 -28.61 -3.44
N TYR A 12 -34.12 -27.86 -3.40
CA TYR A 12 -35.15 -27.83 -4.46
C TYR A 12 -34.60 -27.55 -5.86
N ILE A 13 -33.57 -26.69 -5.97
CA ILE A 13 -32.91 -26.35 -7.23
C ILE A 13 -32.12 -27.51 -7.85
N LEU A 14 -31.85 -28.58 -7.10
CA LEU A 14 -31.19 -29.78 -7.64
C LEU A 14 -32.21 -30.86 -8.05
N ASN A 15 -33.50 -30.61 -7.84
CA ASN A 15 -34.60 -31.47 -8.31
C ASN A 15 -35.15 -31.05 -9.69
N VAL A 16 -34.75 -29.89 -10.21
CA VAL A 16 -35.09 -29.49 -11.59
C VAL A 16 -34.24 -30.29 -12.59
N PRO A 17 -34.75 -30.56 -13.81
CA PRO A 17 -33.97 -31.18 -14.88
C PRO A 17 -32.63 -30.49 -15.11
N VAL A 18 -31.59 -31.28 -15.38
CA VAL A 18 -30.21 -30.80 -15.54
C VAL A 18 -30.10 -29.76 -16.65
N GLU A 19 -30.90 -29.89 -17.70
CA GLU A 19 -30.99 -28.99 -18.84
C GLU A 19 -31.42 -27.58 -18.40
N LEU A 20 -32.35 -27.48 -17.44
CA LEU A 20 -32.80 -26.19 -16.90
C LEU A 20 -31.73 -25.56 -16.01
N ILE A 21 -31.00 -26.37 -15.22
CA ILE A 21 -29.88 -25.87 -14.42
C ILE A 21 -28.79 -25.29 -15.33
N ILE A 22 -28.49 -25.99 -16.43
CA ILE A 22 -27.53 -25.54 -17.44
C ILE A 22 -28.02 -24.25 -18.11
N LEU A 23 -29.32 -24.16 -18.45
CA LEU A 23 -29.93 -22.99 -19.04
C LEU A 23 -29.86 -21.79 -18.09
N PHE A 24 -30.23 -21.95 -16.81
CA PHE A 24 -30.11 -20.89 -15.80
C PHE A 24 -28.67 -20.40 -15.68
N ALA A 25 -27.71 -21.32 -15.67
CA ALA A 25 -26.30 -20.95 -15.66
C ALA A 25 -25.90 -20.12 -16.89
N GLN A 26 -26.45 -20.34 -18.08
CA GLN A 26 -26.13 -19.51 -19.27
C GLN A 26 -26.48 -18.04 -19.11
N TYR A 27 -27.48 -17.73 -18.27
CA TYR A 27 -27.89 -16.36 -17.99
C TYR A 27 -27.07 -15.70 -16.87
N LEU A 28 -26.20 -16.46 -16.20
CA LEU A 28 -25.27 -15.92 -15.21
C LEU A 28 -23.98 -15.44 -15.89
N GLN A 29 -23.35 -14.42 -15.31
CA GLN A 29 -21.99 -14.05 -15.69
C GLN A 29 -21.03 -15.22 -15.45
N LEU A 30 -19.93 -15.28 -16.20
CA LEU A 30 -19.03 -16.42 -16.18
C LEU A 30 -18.48 -16.72 -14.76
N LEU A 31 -18.21 -15.67 -13.99
CA LEU A 31 -17.79 -15.78 -12.60
C LEU A 31 -18.87 -16.40 -11.69
N ASP A 32 -20.13 -16.03 -11.89
CA ASP A 32 -21.26 -16.54 -11.11
C ASP A 32 -21.59 -17.99 -11.46
N GLN A 33 -21.43 -18.35 -12.72
CA GLN A 33 -21.48 -19.75 -13.13
C GLN A 33 -20.39 -20.57 -12.39
N TYR A 34 -19.17 -20.02 -12.25
CA TYR A 34 -18.07 -20.69 -11.55
C TYR A 34 -18.36 -20.80 -10.05
N ARG A 35 -18.89 -19.74 -9.42
CA ARG A 35 -19.38 -19.75 -8.04
C ARG A 35 -20.41 -20.84 -7.83
N LEU A 36 -21.41 -20.93 -8.72
CA LEU A 36 -22.45 -21.96 -8.67
C LEU A 36 -21.85 -23.37 -8.72
N ALA A 37 -20.83 -23.60 -9.56
CA ALA A 37 -20.10 -24.86 -9.64
C ALA A 37 -19.32 -25.21 -8.35
N GLN A 38 -19.05 -24.23 -7.47
CA GLN A 38 -18.41 -24.46 -6.16
C GLN A 38 -19.40 -24.72 -5.02
N VAL A 39 -20.70 -24.42 -5.20
CA VAL A 39 -21.73 -24.57 -4.15
C VAL A 39 -21.92 -26.04 -3.75
N SER A 40 -21.93 -26.96 -4.71
CA SER A 40 -22.14 -28.38 -4.43
C SER A 40 -21.44 -29.29 -5.44
N ILE A 41 -21.22 -30.56 -5.06
CA ILE A 41 -20.69 -31.58 -5.96
C ILE A 41 -21.62 -31.79 -7.17
N ALA A 42 -22.94 -31.68 -6.99
CA ALA A 42 -23.92 -31.82 -8.06
C ALA A 42 -23.78 -30.70 -9.10
N PHE A 43 -23.77 -29.43 -8.66
CA PHE A 43 -23.53 -28.30 -9.56
C PHE A 43 -22.17 -28.39 -10.23
N ARG A 44 -21.13 -28.78 -9.47
CA ARG A 44 -19.80 -29.01 -10.04
C ARG A 44 -19.85 -30.04 -11.15
N SER A 45 -20.55 -31.16 -10.94
CA SER A 45 -20.67 -32.24 -11.93
C SER A 45 -21.45 -31.80 -13.16
N ILE A 46 -22.57 -31.08 -12.97
CA ILE A 46 -23.43 -30.56 -14.05
C ILE A 46 -22.67 -29.55 -14.90
N LEU A 47 -21.93 -28.64 -14.26
CA LEU A 47 -21.25 -27.53 -14.94
C LEU A 47 -19.81 -27.87 -15.35
N LYS A 48 -19.28 -29.04 -14.98
CA LYS A 48 -17.88 -29.43 -15.21
C LYS A 48 -17.44 -29.30 -16.67
N THR A 49 -18.31 -29.72 -17.59
CA THR A 49 -18.02 -29.70 -19.03
C THR A 49 -17.91 -28.30 -19.61
N ARG A 50 -18.39 -27.27 -18.89
CA ARG A 50 -18.29 -25.86 -19.28
C ARG A 50 -17.15 -25.11 -18.62
N PHE A 51 -16.61 -25.64 -17.53
CA PHE A 51 -15.47 -25.07 -16.83
C PHE A 51 -14.20 -25.84 -17.16
N ASP A 52 -13.80 -25.77 -18.42
CA ASP A 52 -12.41 -26.05 -18.76
C ASP A 52 -11.53 -24.83 -18.43
N GLN A 53 -10.22 -25.04 -18.34
CA GLN A 53 -9.26 -23.95 -18.06
C GLN A 53 -9.35 -22.81 -19.09
N HIS A 54 -9.74 -23.09 -20.33
CA HIS A 54 -9.90 -22.09 -21.39
C HIS A 54 -11.08 -21.15 -21.14
N THR A 55 -12.12 -21.61 -20.45
CA THR A 55 -13.25 -20.76 -20.09
C THR A 55 -12.86 -19.81 -18.96
N ILE A 56 -12.11 -20.26 -17.94
CA ILE A 56 -11.61 -19.41 -16.86
C ILE A 56 -10.65 -18.32 -17.41
N ALA A 57 -9.85 -18.63 -18.42
CA ALA A 57 -8.98 -17.66 -19.10
C ALA A 57 -9.74 -16.50 -19.78
N LYS A 58 -11.06 -16.61 -19.96
CA LYS A 58 -11.92 -15.56 -20.53
C LYS A 58 -12.48 -14.61 -19.47
N VAL A 59 -12.29 -14.86 -18.18
CA VAL A 59 -12.76 -13.96 -17.11
C VAL A 59 -11.88 -12.72 -17.07
N TYR A 60 -12.51 -11.54 -16.99
CA TYR A 60 -11.78 -10.28 -16.84
C TYR A 60 -10.95 -10.30 -15.54
N PRO A 61 -9.63 -10.00 -15.56
CA PRO A 61 -8.75 -10.25 -14.41
C PRO A 61 -9.21 -9.60 -13.09
N PRO A 62 -9.75 -8.36 -13.06
CA PRO A 62 -10.32 -7.78 -11.84
C PRO A 62 -11.50 -8.55 -11.24
N GLU A 63 -12.39 -9.10 -12.07
CA GLU A 63 -13.52 -9.93 -11.62
C GLU A 63 -13.03 -11.23 -10.99
N TRP A 64 -12.04 -11.86 -11.63
CA TRP A 64 -11.39 -13.05 -11.10
C TRP A 64 -10.71 -12.78 -9.75
N MET A 65 -9.98 -11.68 -9.62
CA MET A 65 -9.35 -11.27 -8.36
C MET A 65 -10.37 -11.03 -7.26
N PHE A 66 -11.50 -10.39 -7.57
CA PHE A 66 -12.58 -10.19 -6.61
C PHE A 66 -13.16 -11.52 -6.12
N TYR A 67 -13.34 -12.48 -7.03
CA TYR A 67 -13.76 -13.83 -6.66
C TYR A 67 -12.74 -14.52 -5.76
N LEU A 68 -11.46 -14.51 -6.13
CA LEU A 68 -10.41 -15.11 -5.30
C LEU A 68 -10.36 -14.46 -3.92
N ALA A 69 -10.55 -13.14 -3.85
CA ALA A 69 -10.56 -12.42 -2.57
C ALA A 69 -11.70 -12.92 -1.69
N THR A 70 -12.90 -13.05 -2.27
CA THR A 70 -14.08 -13.61 -1.59
C THR A 70 -13.80 -15.02 -1.07
N ARG A 71 -13.17 -15.88 -1.86
CA ARG A 71 -12.80 -17.24 -1.44
C ARG A 71 -11.74 -17.25 -0.35
N ALA A 72 -10.75 -16.37 -0.45
CA ALA A 72 -9.70 -16.26 0.54
C ALA A 72 -10.25 -15.83 1.90
N LEU A 73 -11.35 -15.07 1.98
CA LEU A 73 -11.99 -14.70 3.27
C LEU A 73 -12.37 -15.91 4.12
N GLU A 74 -12.73 -17.03 3.48
CA GLU A 74 -13.12 -18.30 4.11
C GLU A 74 -11.90 -19.17 4.47
N LEU A 75 -10.70 -18.78 4.04
CA LEU A 75 -9.46 -19.52 4.20
C LEU A 75 -8.49 -18.71 5.09
N PRO A 76 -8.45 -18.99 6.41
CA PRO A 76 -7.67 -18.18 7.37
C PRO A 76 -6.20 -18.04 7.02
N ASN A 77 -5.59 -19.11 6.52
CA ASN A 77 -4.16 -19.18 6.21
C ASN A 77 -3.87 -19.04 4.73
N HIS A 78 -4.72 -18.33 3.99
CA HIS A 78 -4.48 -18.09 2.58
C HIS A 78 -4.67 -16.62 2.22
N TRP A 79 -4.09 -16.20 1.10
CA TRP A 79 -4.18 -14.83 0.59
C TRP A 79 -4.23 -14.87 -0.94
N VAL A 80 -4.79 -13.82 -1.55
CA VAL A 80 -4.84 -13.69 -3.01
C VAL A 80 -3.63 -12.94 -3.50
N CYS A 81 -2.94 -13.50 -4.49
CA CYS A 81 -1.81 -12.86 -5.12
C CYS A 81 -2.21 -12.10 -6.38
N GLU A 82 -1.87 -10.81 -6.39
CA GLU A 82 -2.03 -9.89 -7.50
C GLU A 82 -1.06 -10.12 -8.68
N GLN A 83 -0.07 -11.01 -8.53
CA GLN A 83 0.91 -11.30 -9.58
C GLN A 83 0.50 -12.52 -10.42
N CYS A 84 0.15 -13.63 -9.76
CA CYS A 84 -0.24 -14.87 -10.45
C CYS A 84 -1.74 -15.07 -10.56
N TYR A 85 -2.55 -14.22 -9.93
CA TYR A 85 -4.01 -14.36 -9.90
C TYR A 85 -4.46 -15.70 -9.31
N ASP A 86 -3.84 -16.09 -8.18
CA ASP A 86 -4.13 -17.33 -7.46
C ASP A 86 -4.12 -17.13 -5.93
N ILE A 87 -4.57 -18.15 -5.19
CA ILE A 87 -4.62 -18.19 -3.73
C ILE A 87 -3.41 -18.97 -3.21
N HIS A 88 -2.62 -18.34 -2.36
CA HIS A 88 -1.44 -18.95 -1.75
C HIS A 88 -1.63 -19.23 -0.27
N PRO A 89 -0.99 -20.29 0.26
CA PRO A 89 -0.89 -20.48 1.69
C PRO A 89 -0.02 -19.39 2.33
N TYR A 90 -0.31 -19.10 3.60
CA TYR A 90 0.48 -18.23 4.44
C TYR A 90 1.81 -18.88 4.82
N ASN A 91 2.91 -18.12 4.72
CA ASN A 91 4.20 -18.50 5.28
C ASN A 91 4.44 -17.77 6.62
N PRO A 92 4.60 -18.48 7.75
CA PRO A 92 4.93 -17.88 9.05
C PRO A 92 6.18 -16.99 9.13
N GLN A 93 7.11 -17.16 8.18
CA GLN A 93 8.35 -16.37 8.12
C GLN A 93 8.22 -15.10 7.27
N ASP A 94 7.12 -14.97 6.53
CA ASP A 94 6.85 -13.84 5.65
C ASP A 94 6.24 -12.69 6.47
N THR A 95 7.09 -11.71 6.80
CA THR A 95 6.73 -10.54 7.61
C THR A 95 7.18 -9.26 6.91
N PRO A 96 6.46 -8.12 7.08
CA PRO A 96 6.82 -6.86 6.43
C PRO A 96 8.27 -6.40 6.70
N SER A 97 8.80 -6.68 7.89
CA SER A 97 10.16 -6.30 8.31
C SER A 97 11.28 -7.13 7.69
N LEU A 98 10.98 -8.33 7.14
CA LEU A 98 11.97 -9.24 6.56
C LEU A 98 11.80 -9.43 5.04
N ALA A 99 10.89 -8.69 4.42
CA ALA A 99 10.45 -8.92 3.05
C ALA A 99 11.59 -8.84 2.00
N HIS A 100 12.62 -8.02 2.22
CA HIS A 100 13.77 -7.94 1.31
C HIS A 100 14.54 -9.26 1.15
N PHE A 101 14.59 -10.07 2.21
CA PHE A 101 15.33 -11.34 2.22
C PHE A 101 14.43 -12.54 1.90
N ASN A 102 13.13 -12.42 2.19
CA ASN A 102 12.19 -13.54 2.14
C ASN A 102 11.32 -13.56 0.88
N ASP A 103 11.54 -12.69 -0.11
CA ASP A 103 10.74 -12.72 -1.35
C ASP A 103 10.89 -14.05 -2.12
N ALA A 104 11.98 -14.80 -1.89
CA ALA A 104 12.16 -16.18 -2.36
C ALA A 104 11.50 -17.24 -1.46
N ILE A 105 11.27 -16.94 -0.18
CA ILE A 105 10.81 -17.87 0.85
C ILE A 105 9.43 -17.41 1.34
N GLY A 106 8.37 -17.76 0.60
CA GLY A 106 6.97 -17.44 0.95
C GLY A 106 6.27 -16.47 0.02
N GLY A 107 6.98 -15.92 -0.98
CA GLY A 107 6.40 -15.13 -2.06
C GLY A 107 5.68 -15.95 -3.12
N CYS A 108 5.09 -15.25 -4.10
CA CYS A 108 4.48 -15.87 -5.28
C CYS A 108 5.55 -16.65 -6.08
N PRO A 109 5.31 -17.93 -6.45
CA PRO A 109 6.29 -18.74 -7.18
C PRO A 109 6.66 -18.17 -8.56
N LEU A 110 5.76 -17.40 -9.21
CA LEU A 110 6.06 -16.76 -10.50
C LEU A 110 7.16 -15.68 -10.42
N LYS A 111 7.41 -15.10 -9.23
CA LYS A 111 8.54 -14.18 -9.02
C LYS A 111 9.89 -14.88 -9.08
N ALA A 112 9.98 -16.13 -8.62
CA ALA A 112 11.23 -16.87 -8.58
C ALA A 112 11.73 -17.26 -9.98
N THR A 113 10.83 -17.32 -10.98
CA THR A 113 11.13 -17.83 -12.32
C THR A 113 11.33 -16.74 -13.38
N THR A 114 11.21 -15.46 -13.04
CA THR A 114 11.34 -14.33 -14.00
C THR A 114 12.61 -13.50 -13.73
N PRO A 115 13.81 -13.99 -14.12
CA PRO A 115 15.07 -13.32 -13.84
C PRO A 115 15.25 -11.95 -14.52
N TYR A 116 14.40 -11.60 -15.49
CA TYR A 116 14.54 -10.39 -16.31
C TYR A 116 13.60 -9.23 -15.93
N PHE A 117 12.66 -9.45 -14.99
CA PHE A 117 11.83 -8.38 -14.44
C PHE A 117 12.13 -8.25 -12.95
N ARG A 118 13.32 -7.73 -12.64
CA ARG A 118 13.47 -6.86 -11.47
C ARG A 118 13.12 -5.45 -11.91
N PRO A 119 11.82 -5.05 -12.01
CA PRO A 119 11.56 -3.64 -12.14
C PRO A 119 12.20 -2.97 -10.92
N MET A 120 12.97 -1.91 -11.15
CA MET A 120 13.48 -1.02 -10.09
C MET A 120 12.35 -0.46 -9.20
N VAL A 121 11.09 -0.76 -9.53
CA VAL A 121 9.88 -0.42 -8.81
C VAL A 121 9.06 -1.70 -8.65
N PHE A 122 9.00 -2.26 -7.44
CA PHE A 122 8.13 -3.39 -7.13
C PHE A 122 6.66 -2.99 -7.35
N PRO A 123 6.00 -3.42 -8.44
CA PRO A 123 4.78 -2.77 -8.91
C PRO A 123 3.52 -3.12 -8.10
N TYR A 124 3.69 -3.98 -7.10
CA TYR A 124 2.62 -4.53 -6.26
C TYR A 124 2.96 -4.45 -4.77
N SER A 125 3.82 -3.50 -4.39
CA SER A 125 4.11 -3.24 -2.98
C SER A 125 4.25 -1.76 -2.73
N TYR A 126 3.80 -1.36 -1.54
CA TYR A 126 4.17 -0.08 -1.00
C TYR A 126 5.59 -0.19 -0.43
N HIS A 127 6.48 0.63 -0.97
CA HIS A 127 7.88 0.70 -0.58
C HIS A 127 8.16 2.02 0.14
N PHE A 128 8.65 1.93 1.36
CA PHE A 128 9.09 3.08 2.14
C PHE A 128 10.46 2.77 2.75
N GLN A 129 11.52 3.28 2.12
CA GLN A 129 12.91 2.99 2.50
C GLN A 129 13.18 1.47 2.57
N ASN A 130 13.35 0.89 3.76
CA ASN A 130 13.55 -0.55 3.95
C ASN A 130 12.31 -1.29 4.46
N PHE A 131 11.14 -0.64 4.39
CA PHE A 131 9.86 -1.22 4.72
C PHE A 131 9.09 -1.57 3.45
N HIS A 132 8.71 -2.84 3.34
CA HIS A 132 7.95 -3.39 2.22
C HIS A 132 6.61 -3.91 2.68
N LEU A 133 5.55 -3.26 2.24
CA LEU A 133 4.19 -3.71 2.47
C LEU A 133 3.62 -4.27 1.17
N HIS A 134 3.41 -5.58 1.13
CA HIS A 134 2.63 -6.28 0.11
C HIS A 134 1.16 -6.39 0.51
N HIS A 135 0.27 -6.53 -0.48
CA HIS A 135 -1.17 -6.62 -0.21
C HIS A 135 -1.52 -7.84 0.63
N ARG A 136 -0.75 -8.93 0.50
CA ARG A 136 -0.91 -10.14 1.30
C ARG A 136 -0.85 -9.87 2.80
N TYR A 137 0.02 -8.96 3.25
CA TYR A 137 0.10 -8.58 4.66
C TYR A 137 -1.15 -7.84 5.11
N VAL A 138 -1.68 -6.94 4.29
CA VAL A 138 -2.95 -6.23 4.55
C VAL A 138 -4.11 -7.22 4.64
N GLN A 139 -4.24 -8.13 3.67
CA GLN A 139 -5.27 -9.18 3.66
C GLN A 139 -5.22 -10.04 4.92
N LEU A 140 -4.04 -10.57 5.26
CA LEU A 140 -3.87 -11.46 6.40
C LEU A 140 -4.09 -10.74 7.73
N ALA A 141 -3.58 -9.51 7.87
CA ALA A 141 -3.75 -8.73 9.10
C ALA A 141 -5.24 -8.44 9.36
N LEU A 142 -5.96 -7.95 8.36
CA LEU A 142 -7.40 -7.67 8.48
C LEU A 142 -8.22 -8.92 8.77
N LYS A 143 -7.89 -10.03 8.11
CA LYS A 143 -8.53 -11.32 8.33
C LYS A 143 -8.29 -11.84 9.75
N TYR A 144 -7.05 -11.85 10.22
CA TYR A 144 -6.71 -12.29 11.57
C TYR A 144 -7.33 -11.37 12.63
N HIS A 145 -7.42 -10.07 12.36
CA HIS A 145 -8.14 -9.14 13.21
C HIS A 145 -9.63 -9.48 13.31
N ARG A 146 -10.31 -9.75 12.19
CA ARG A 146 -11.72 -10.19 12.17
C ARG A 146 -11.95 -11.51 12.93
N MET A 147 -10.96 -12.42 12.94
CA MET A 147 -11.06 -13.74 13.57
C MET A 147 -10.70 -13.79 15.06
N GLY A 148 -10.60 -12.65 15.74
CA GLY A 148 -10.38 -12.59 17.19
C GLY A 148 -9.45 -11.47 17.65
N GLY A 149 -8.76 -10.80 16.74
CA GLY A 149 -7.96 -9.63 17.07
C GLY A 149 -6.67 -9.97 17.81
N PRO A 150 -6.00 -8.95 18.38
CA PRO A 150 -4.76 -9.15 19.14
C PRO A 150 -4.99 -9.76 20.53
N GLU A 151 -6.21 -9.63 21.09
CA GLU A 151 -6.52 -10.00 22.47
C GLU A 151 -6.99 -11.46 22.64
N GLY A 152 -7.30 -12.17 21.56
CA GLY A 152 -7.73 -13.57 21.68
C GLY A 152 -7.88 -14.28 20.34
N GLY A 153 -7.56 -15.57 20.33
CA GLY A 153 -7.78 -16.46 19.19
C GLY A 153 -6.50 -17.07 18.62
N PRO A 154 -6.63 -18.08 17.74
CA PRO A 154 -5.52 -18.88 17.24
C PRO A 154 -4.53 -18.10 16.35
N PHE A 155 -4.85 -16.86 15.99
CA PHE A 155 -4.07 -16.02 15.09
C PHE A 155 -3.43 -14.79 15.76
N ALA A 156 -3.63 -14.56 17.05
CA ALA A 156 -3.15 -13.36 17.75
C ALA A 156 -1.64 -13.14 17.59
N GLN A 157 -0.83 -14.19 17.77
CA GLN A 157 0.63 -14.11 17.59
C GLN A 157 1.03 -13.71 16.16
N ARG A 158 0.29 -14.21 15.15
CA ARG A 158 0.58 -13.89 13.74
C ARG A 158 0.18 -12.47 13.41
N LEU A 159 -0.97 -12.02 13.91
CA LEU A 159 -1.41 -10.64 13.79
C LEU A 159 -0.40 -9.67 14.44
N SER A 160 0.08 -9.99 15.63
CA SER A 160 1.11 -9.19 16.33
C SER A 160 2.39 -9.02 15.49
N ARG A 161 2.83 -10.07 14.77
CA ARG A 161 3.98 -9.96 13.86
C ARG A 161 3.70 -9.10 12.62
N LEU A 162 2.48 -9.18 12.06
CA LEU A 162 2.08 -8.36 10.91
C LEU A 162 1.91 -6.89 11.28
N LEU A 163 1.54 -6.60 12.53
CA LEU A 163 1.37 -5.26 13.08
C LEU A 163 2.59 -4.81 13.92
N ALA A 164 3.73 -5.49 13.79
CA ALA A 164 4.91 -5.12 14.53
C ALA A 164 5.44 -3.77 14.04
N ASP A 165 5.58 -2.85 14.98
CA ASP A 165 6.32 -1.61 14.78
C ASP A 165 7.77 -1.93 14.41
N GLY A 166 8.39 -1.03 13.66
CA GLY A 166 9.79 -1.15 13.35
C GLY A 166 10.41 0.18 13.01
N PHE A 167 11.73 0.15 12.94
CA PHE A 167 12.51 1.28 12.49
C PHE A 167 13.74 0.80 11.75
N HIS A 168 14.25 1.66 10.90
CA HIS A 168 15.50 1.49 10.22
C HIS A 168 16.35 2.74 10.47
N GLU A 169 17.50 2.51 11.09
CA GLU A 169 18.58 3.49 11.15
C GLU A 169 19.56 3.14 10.03
N PRO A 170 19.61 3.95 8.96
CA PRO A 170 20.55 3.75 7.87
C PRO A 170 21.97 3.76 8.42
N MET A 171 22.63 2.61 8.32
CA MET A 171 24.01 2.45 8.74
C MET A 171 24.91 3.02 7.65
N SER A 172 25.66 4.07 7.99
CA SER A 172 26.68 4.76 7.17
C SER A 172 26.25 5.92 6.29
N GLU A 173 27.22 6.83 6.06
CA GLU A 173 27.15 7.98 5.15
C GLU A 173 26.80 7.60 3.70
N GLU A 174 26.97 6.32 3.31
CA GLU A 174 26.85 5.87 1.92
C GLU A 174 25.43 5.44 1.53
N GLN A 175 24.54 5.15 2.50
CA GLN A 175 23.21 4.58 2.19
C GLN A 175 22.10 5.62 2.14
N ASN A 176 22.32 6.80 2.70
CA ASN A 176 21.23 7.74 2.94
C ASN A 176 20.78 8.52 1.70
N PHE A 177 21.72 9.00 0.87
CA PHE A 177 21.35 9.88 -0.26
C PHE A 177 22.33 9.84 -1.44
N SER A 178 23.31 8.94 -1.44
CA SER A 178 24.39 8.86 -2.45
C SER A 178 23.88 8.56 -3.86
N LEU A 179 22.81 7.77 -3.99
CA LEU A 179 22.15 7.48 -5.27
C LEU A 179 21.61 8.73 -5.98
N LEU A 180 21.52 9.86 -5.26
CA LEU A 180 21.05 11.13 -5.77
C LEU A 180 22.13 12.23 -5.71
N GLY A 181 23.38 11.88 -5.38
CA GLY A 181 24.52 12.80 -5.41
C GLY A 181 24.61 13.81 -4.26
N PHE A 182 23.92 13.58 -3.13
CA PHE A 182 23.93 14.52 -2.00
C PHE A 182 24.97 14.17 -0.94
N GLN A 183 25.57 15.20 -0.34
CA GLN A 183 26.37 15.06 0.87
C GLN A 183 25.45 14.72 2.05
N ASN A 184 25.85 13.73 2.85
CA ASN A 184 25.11 13.36 4.05
C ASN A 184 25.24 14.48 5.10
N ARG A 185 24.29 15.41 5.15
CA ARG A 185 24.29 16.55 6.09
C ARG A 185 23.51 16.29 7.38
N GLY A 186 23.32 15.02 7.76
CA GLY A 186 22.59 14.70 8.99
C GLY A 186 22.42 13.21 9.26
N ASN A 187 21.82 12.92 10.40
CA ASN A 187 21.43 11.57 10.79
C ASN A 187 19.92 11.41 10.62
N GLY A 188 19.53 10.43 9.80
CA GLY A 188 18.14 10.07 9.57
C GLY A 188 17.74 8.82 10.36
N ARG A 189 16.47 8.75 10.77
CA ARG A 189 15.82 7.54 11.27
C ARG A 189 14.47 7.40 10.61
N TYR A 190 14.16 6.19 10.15
CA TYR A 190 12.87 5.85 9.56
C TYR A 190 12.13 4.93 10.50
N SER A 191 10.84 5.17 10.74
CA SER A 191 10.01 4.25 11.51
C SER A 191 8.67 4.02 10.85
N TRP A 192 8.05 2.90 11.19
CA TRP A 192 6.73 2.53 10.73
C TRP A 192 5.95 1.88 11.86
N LYS A 193 4.64 2.15 11.88
CA LYS A 193 3.69 1.60 12.84
C LYS A 193 2.44 1.17 12.09
N PRO A 194 2.24 -0.14 11.87
CA PRO A 194 1.00 -0.63 11.29
C PRO A 194 -0.09 -0.72 12.37
N LYS A 195 -1.34 -0.42 12.01
CA LYS A 195 -2.48 -0.56 12.93
C LYS A 195 -3.74 -0.97 12.16
N ILE A 196 -4.68 -1.61 12.84
CA ILE A 196 -6.03 -1.80 12.31
C ILE A 196 -7.00 -0.94 13.12
N ALA A 197 -7.82 -0.17 12.39
CA ALA A 197 -8.77 0.79 12.96
C ALA A 197 -10.05 0.78 12.12
N GLY A 198 -11.20 0.54 12.76
CA GLY A 198 -12.49 0.52 12.06
C GLY A 198 -12.56 -0.50 10.91
N GLY A 199 -11.88 -1.64 11.05
CA GLY A 199 -11.79 -2.67 10.00
C GLY A 199 -10.91 -2.27 8.80
N ARG A 200 -10.05 -1.27 8.96
CA ARG A 200 -9.14 -0.75 7.92
C ARG A 200 -7.69 -0.91 8.35
N PHE A 201 -6.81 -1.19 7.39
CA PHE A 201 -5.39 -1.29 7.64
C PHE A 201 -4.76 0.09 7.46
N LEU A 202 -4.19 0.61 8.54
CA LEU A 202 -3.48 1.88 8.58
C LEU A 202 -1.99 1.66 8.75
N LEU A 203 -1.20 2.59 8.23
CA LEU A 203 0.23 2.66 8.47
C LEU A 203 0.60 4.09 8.79
N MET A 204 1.29 4.31 9.89
CA MET A 204 2.02 5.55 10.12
C MET A 204 3.48 5.33 9.76
N THR A 205 4.04 6.16 8.91
CA THR A 205 5.47 6.20 8.59
C THR A 205 6.05 7.52 9.07
N GLU A 206 7.25 7.50 9.63
CA GLU A 206 7.90 8.71 10.14
C GLU A 206 9.37 8.74 9.72
N ILE A 207 9.79 9.90 9.25
CA ILE A 207 11.18 10.26 9.02
C ILE A 207 11.56 11.25 10.12
N GLU A 208 12.60 10.92 10.87
CA GLU A 208 13.29 11.85 11.75
C GLU A 208 14.63 12.19 11.14
N PHE A 209 15.01 13.46 11.14
CA PHE A 209 16.29 13.90 10.62
C PHE A 209 16.89 14.98 11.50
N VAL A 210 18.16 14.78 11.88
CA VAL A 210 18.95 15.73 12.67
C VAL A 210 20.10 16.22 11.79
N PRO A 211 20.08 17.47 11.32
CA PRO A 211 21.18 18.03 10.54
C PRO A 211 22.46 18.13 11.36
N THR A 212 23.60 17.94 10.71
CA THR A 212 24.93 18.21 11.29
C THR A 212 25.26 19.70 11.26
N GLU A 213 24.74 20.44 10.27
CA GLU A 213 24.89 21.89 10.16
C GLU A 213 23.90 22.64 11.07
N LEU A 214 24.39 23.66 11.78
CA LEU A 214 23.59 24.44 12.74
C LEU A 214 22.83 25.61 12.09
N ASP A 215 23.24 26.06 10.90
CA ASP A 215 22.61 27.19 10.21
C ASP A 215 21.59 26.72 9.17
N LEU A 216 20.36 26.51 9.62
CA LEU A 216 19.24 26.12 8.76
C LEU A 216 18.83 27.19 7.74
N LEU A 217 19.08 28.48 8.01
CA LEU A 217 18.52 29.55 7.20
C LEU A 217 19.37 29.83 5.97
N SER A 218 20.69 29.69 6.07
CA SER A 218 21.60 29.88 4.94
C SER A 218 21.67 28.65 4.01
N ALA A 219 21.43 27.43 4.53
CA ALA A 219 21.56 26.18 3.79
C ALA A 219 20.24 25.40 3.63
N TRP A 220 19.07 26.06 3.76
CA TRP A 220 17.75 25.39 3.83
C TRP A 220 17.51 24.28 2.79
N ILE A 221 17.80 24.54 1.50
CA ILE A 221 17.58 23.57 0.42
C ILE A 221 18.57 22.41 0.49
N ASP A 222 19.78 22.65 0.97
CA ASP A 222 20.82 21.64 1.14
C ASP A 222 20.64 20.80 2.41
N VAL A 223 19.88 21.31 3.39
CA VAL A 223 19.69 20.69 4.70
C VAL A 223 18.38 19.91 4.82
N VAL A 224 17.32 20.28 4.07
CA VAL A 224 16.07 19.50 4.10
C VAL A 224 16.30 18.15 3.38
N PRO A 225 16.13 17.01 4.06
CA PRO A 225 16.36 15.70 3.45
C PRO A 225 15.39 15.47 2.30
N ALA A 226 15.79 14.64 1.32
CA ALA A 226 14.84 14.15 0.34
C ALA A 226 13.78 13.30 1.07
N VAL A 227 12.52 13.60 0.85
CA VAL A 227 11.41 13.02 1.62
C VAL A 227 10.39 12.44 0.65
N ARG A 228 10.16 11.13 0.72
CA ARG A 228 9.08 10.47 -0.02
C ARG A 228 8.06 9.93 0.97
N MET A 229 6.88 10.53 1.00
CA MET A 229 5.81 10.14 1.93
C MET A 229 4.88 9.12 1.30
N CYS A 230 4.59 9.25 0.00
CA CYS A 230 3.93 8.21 -0.78
C CYS A 230 4.45 8.22 -2.23
N GLN A 231 3.89 7.39 -3.10
CA GLN A 231 4.25 7.36 -4.52
C GLN A 231 3.93 8.67 -5.27
N HIS A 232 3.04 9.49 -4.70
CA HIS A 232 2.56 10.75 -5.27
C HIS A 232 3.20 12.00 -4.65
N GLN A 233 3.63 11.91 -3.39
CA GLN A 233 4.12 13.05 -2.60
C GLN A 233 5.57 12.82 -2.26
N MET A 234 6.44 13.53 -2.96
CA MET A 234 7.88 13.48 -2.75
C MET A 234 8.50 14.87 -2.82
N TRP A 235 9.27 15.24 -1.82
CA TRP A 235 10.19 16.37 -1.87
C TRP A 235 11.56 15.84 -2.24
N MET A 236 12.12 16.42 -3.30
CA MET A 236 13.47 16.15 -3.72
C MET A 236 14.06 17.48 -4.18
N PRO A 237 15.16 17.95 -3.57
CA PRO A 237 15.75 19.22 -3.94
C PRO A 237 16.00 19.34 -5.46
N LEU A 238 16.44 18.27 -6.14
CA LEU A 238 16.91 18.33 -7.53
C LEU A 238 15.88 18.11 -8.65
N PHE A 239 14.63 17.75 -8.36
CA PHE A 239 13.73 17.26 -9.43
C PHE A 239 13.25 18.32 -10.42
N ASP A 240 13.46 19.61 -10.13
CA ASP A 240 13.17 20.67 -11.07
C ASP A 240 14.12 21.84 -10.85
N ARG A 241 15.06 22.02 -11.79
CA ARG A 241 16.05 23.10 -11.77
C ARG A 241 15.38 24.47 -11.77
N ARG A 242 14.20 24.62 -12.39
CA ARG A 242 13.41 25.87 -12.33
C ARG A 242 12.79 26.08 -10.96
N ILE A 243 12.25 25.03 -10.33
CA ILE A 243 11.78 25.12 -8.94
C ILE A 243 12.93 25.47 -8.01
N LEU A 244 14.10 24.90 -8.22
CA LEU A 244 15.32 25.25 -7.48
C LEU A 244 15.74 26.70 -7.73
N ASP A 245 15.81 27.14 -8.98
CA ASP A 245 16.19 28.50 -9.33
C ASP A 245 15.24 29.51 -8.68
N LEU A 246 13.93 29.20 -8.61
CA LEU A 246 12.94 29.97 -7.86
C LEU A 246 13.15 29.84 -6.34
N ALA A 247 13.37 28.63 -5.83
CA ALA A 247 13.51 28.36 -4.39
C ALA A 247 14.77 28.94 -3.75
N VAL A 248 15.85 29.09 -4.52
CA VAL A 248 17.13 29.67 -4.05
C VAL A 248 16.98 31.18 -3.80
N GLN A 249 16.07 31.87 -4.50
CA GLN A 249 15.83 33.29 -4.27
C GLN A 249 15.32 33.56 -2.84
N SER A 250 15.87 34.58 -2.19
CA SER A 250 15.51 34.95 -0.80
C SER A 250 14.16 35.66 -0.70
N THR A 251 13.69 36.25 -1.80
CA THR A 251 12.41 36.97 -1.90
C THR A 251 11.74 36.59 -3.21
N TRP A 252 10.49 36.15 -3.15
CA TRP A 252 9.70 35.84 -4.35
C TRP A 252 8.81 37.02 -4.70
N SER A 253 8.74 37.35 -5.99
CA SER A 253 7.65 38.17 -6.51
C SER A 253 6.31 37.42 -6.43
N ALA A 254 5.19 38.14 -6.50
CA ALA A 254 3.86 37.54 -6.55
C ALA A 254 3.66 36.64 -7.79
N GLU A 255 4.35 36.97 -8.90
CA GLU A 255 4.29 36.22 -10.15
C GLU A 255 5.01 34.86 -10.03
N GLU A 256 6.21 34.86 -9.45
CA GLU A 256 6.99 33.64 -9.18
C GLU A 256 6.26 32.71 -8.19
N GLU A 257 5.63 33.27 -7.15
CA GLU A 257 4.81 32.48 -6.23
C GLU A 257 3.61 31.83 -6.95
N ASN A 258 2.95 32.55 -7.85
CA ASN A 258 1.85 32.03 -8.66
C ASN A 258 2.31 31.00 -9.71
N GLU A 259 3.47 31.19 -10.33
CA GLU A 259 4.04 30.20 -11.25
C GLU A 259 4.41 28.91 -10.50
N PHE A 260 5.08 29.03 -9.36
CA PHE A 260 5.43 27.88 -8.53
C PHE A 260 4.20 27.12 -8.05
N ARG A 261 3.16 27.85 -7.60
CA ARG A 261 1.87 27.26 -7.23
C ARG A 261 1.24 26.50 -8.40
N ARG A 262 1.25 27.07 -9.62
CA ARG A 262 0.73 26.39 -10.82
C ARG A 262 1.51 25.12 -11.16
N LEU A 263 2.84 25.12 -11.05
CA LEU A 263 3.67 23.95 -11.33
C LEU A 263 3.42 22.83 -10.30
N THR A 264 3.31 23.18 -9.03
CA THR A 264 3.04 22.22 -7.95
C THR A 264 1.61 21.69 -7.98
N GLU A 265 0.63 22.51 -8.33
CA GLU A 265 -0.75 22.09 -8.59
C GLU A 265 -0.83 21.16 -9.81
N ALA A 266 -0.10 21.47 -10.90
CA ALA A 266 -0.07 20.64 -12.10
C ALA A 266 0.56 19.26 -11.85
N THR A 267 1.54 19.17 -10.94
CA THR A 267 2.14 17.88 -10.53
C THR A 267 1.34 17.16 -9.45
N GLY A 268 0.37 17.84 -8.81
CA GLY A 268 -0.38 17.32 -7.67
C GLY A 268 0.49 17.08 -6.44
N ASN A 269 1.68 17.69 -6.36
CA ASN A 269 2.67 17.46 -5.30
C ASN A 269 2.66 18.58 -4.25
N ASN A 270 1.68 18.50 -3.34
CA ASN A 270 1.52 19.45 -2.25
C ASN A 270 2.71 19.47 -1.28
N LEU A 271 3.52 18.41 -1.26
CA LEU A 271 4.69 18.31 -0.38
C LEU A 271 5.77 19.34 -0.73
N HIS A 272 5.96 19.66 -2.02
CA HIS A 272 6.91 20.68 -2.47
C HIS A 272 6.56 22.06 -1.91
N LEU A 273 5.29 22.47 -2.06
CA LEU A 273 4.79 23.73 -1.50
C LEU A 273 5.00 23.79 0.02
N ALA A 274 4.66 22.71 0.73
CA ALA A 274 4.77 22.67 2.17
C ALA A 274 6.21 22.90 2.65
N VAL A 275 7.18 22.20 2.06
CA VAL A 275 8.61 22.33 2.42
C VAL A 275 9.11 23.75 2.15
N LEU A 276 8.76 24.36 1.03
CA LEU A 276 9.20 25.73 0.74
C LEU A 276 8.55 26.76 1.66
N CYS A 277 7.24 26.61 1.95
CA CYS A 277 6.55 27.50 2.89
C CYS A 277 7.06 27.38 4.33
N MET A 278 7.76 26.29 4.69
CA MET A 278 8.44 26.20 5.99
C MET A 278 9.65 27.13 6.08
N ARG A 279 10.30 27.52 4.97
CA ARG A 279 11.43 28.47 5.02
C ARG A 279 11.07 29.80 5.67
N ARG A 280 9.86 30.29 5.41
CA ARG A 280 9.34 31.56 5.97
C ARG A 280 9.02 31.47 7.46
N ASP A 281 8.70 30.27 7.96
CA ASP A 281 8.26 30.03 9.33
C ASP A 281 8.59 28.57 9.70
N VAL A 282 9.87 28.34 10.01
CA VAL A 282 10.49 27.01 10.12
C VAL A 282 9.80 26.15 11.17
N LEU A 283 9.47 26.76 12.31
CA LEU A 283 8.92 26.05 13.47
C LEU A 283 7.43 25.75 13.34
N ARG A 284 6.71 26.38 12.40
CA ARG A 284 5.29 26.13 12.20
C ARG A 284 5.07 24.82 11.43
N PRO A 285 4.35 23.84 12.01
CA PRO A 285 4.07 22.60 11.32
C PRO A 285 3.21 22.82 10.07
N ARG A 286 3.45 22.01 9.04
CA ARG A 286 2.66 21.99 7.80
C ARG A 286 1.93 20.67 7.67
N MET A 287 0.61 20.73 7.57
CA MET A 287 -0.23 19.59 7.23
C MET A 287 -0.56 19.64 5.75
N VAL A 288 -0.36 18.55 5.04
CA VAL A 288 -0.80 18.38 3.66
C VAL A 288 -1.45 17.02 3.48
N SER A 289 -2.32 16.91 2.49
CA SER A 289 -2.91 15.63 2.08
C SER A 289 -2.55 15.38 0.63
N CYS A 290 -2.32 14.11 0.32
CA CYS A 290 -2.12 13.69 -1.06
C CYS A 290 -3.46 13.79 -1.82
N PRO A 291 -3.51 14.44 -2.99
CA PRO A 291 -4.75 14.52 -3.78
C PRO A 291 -5.08 13.21 -4.53
N HIS A 292 -4.17 12.24 -4.54
CA HIS A 292 -4.29 11.04 -5.36
C HIS A 292 -4.45 9.73 -4.56
N CYS A 293 -4.05 9.72 -3.29
CA CYS A 293 -4.23 8.57 -2.40
C CYS A 293 -4.64 9.02 -1.00
N ALA A 294 -5.22 8.11 -0.23
CA ALA A 294 -5.61 8.36 1.16
C ALA A 294 -4.36 8.42 2.06
N THR A 295 -3.66 9.55 2.02
CA THR A 295 -2.47 9.84 2.83
C THR A 295 -2.50 11.28 3.33
N ASP A 296 -2.40 11.44 4.64
CA ASP A 296 -2.15 12.73 5.29
C ASP A 296 -0.69 12.80 5.73
N ILE A 297 -0.09 14.00 5.69
CA ILE A 297 1.34 14.22 5.93
C ILE A 297 1.51 15.45 6.83
N LEU A 298 2.27 15.29 7.89
CA LEU A 298 2.71 16.37 8.78
C LEU A 298 4.21 16.57 8.64
N LEU A 299 4.62 17.79 8.30
CA LEU A 299 6.00 18.25 8.36
C LEU A 299 6.18 19.16 9.55
N ARG A 300 7.29 19.01 10.26
CA ARG A 300 7.62 19.87 11.39
C ARG A 300 9.14 19.98 11.56
N TRP A 301 9.60 21.20 11.82
CA TRP A 301 10.87 21.41 12.50
C TRP A 301 10.61 21.76 13.96
N TYR A 302 11.51 21.35 14.83
CA TYR A 302 11.55 21.83 16.21
C TYR A 302 13.00 21.90 16.69
N CYS A 303 13.25 22.79 17.66
CA CYS A 303 14.52 22.85 18.35
C CYS A 303 14.44 21.99 19.61
N PHE A 304 15.36 21.04 19.75
CA PHE A 304 15.51 20.19 20.93
C PHE A 304 16.95 20.28 21.42
N ARG A 305 17.14 20.79 22.64
CA ARG A 305 18.46 20.95 23.27
C ARG A 305 19.47 21.75 22.41
N GLY A 306 18.99 22.79 21.71
CA GLY A 306 19.83 23.64 20.87
C GLY A 306 20.15 23.06 19.50
N ALA A 307 19.68 21.86 19.17
CA ALA A 307 19.76 21.28 17.84
C ALA A 307 18.39 21.30 17.17
N TYR A 308 18.37 21.62 15.87
CA TYR A 308 17.16 21.45 15.09
C TYR A 308 16.92 19.99 14.76
N LYS A 309 15.64 19.60 14.70
CA LYS A 309 15.21 18.28 14.25
C LYS A 309 14.03 18.45 13.32
N PHE A 310 14.13 17.81 12.16
CA PHE A 310 13.06 17.68 11.19
C PHE A 310 12.32 16.37 11.43
N THR A 311 11.00 16.41 11.34
CA THR A 311 10.15 15.24 11.31
C THR A 311 9.14 15.35 10.18
N ALA A 312 8.99 14.27 9.43
CA ALA A 312 7.94 14.11 8.46
C ALA A 312 7.17 12.81 8.74
N THR A 313 5.91 12.96 9.13
CA THR A 313 5.02 11.85 9.48
C THR A 313 3.95 11.73 8.41
N ALA A 314 3.67 10.52 7.94
CA ALA A 314 2.56 10.24 7.04
C ALA A 314 1.67 9.15 7.59
N TRP A 315 0.36 9.35 7.50
CA TRP A 315 -0.67 8.38 7.83
C TRP A 315 -1.31 7.89 6.56
N HIS A 316 -1.26 6.57 6.34
CA HIS A 316 -1.78 5.90 5.16
C HIS A 316 -2.98 5.06 5.51
N ASP A 317 -4.00 5.14 4.68
CA ASP A 317 -5.12 4.20 4.68
C ASP A 317 -4.98 3.26 3.48
N PHE A 318 -4.80 1.97 3.76
CA PHE A 318 -4.73 0.91 2.76
C PHE A 318 -6.08 0.23 2.51
N GLY A 319 -7.13 0.66 3.23
CA GLY A 319 -8.50 0.21 3.05
C GLY A 319 -8.91 -0.98 3.91
N PRO A 320 -10.15 -1.47 3.70
CA PRO A 320 -10.72 -2.61 4.43
C PRO A 320 -10.32 -3.95 3.81
N GLU A 321 -10.79 -5.06 4.40
CA GLU A 321 -10.52 -6.44 3.94
C GLU A 321 -11.14 -6.62 2.55
N THR A 322 -10.37 -6.33 1.51
CA THR A 322 -10.84 -6.21 0.12
C THR A 322 -9.90 -6.91 -0.85
N SER A 323 -10.31 -6.97 -2.11
CA SER A 323 -9.51 -7.53 -3.20
C SER A 323 -8.24 -6.70 -3.46
N PRO A 324 -7.13 -7.32 -3.90
CA PRO A 324 -5.92 -6.59 -4.34
C PRO A 324 -6.15 -5.59 -5.47
N VAL A 325 -7.31 -5.61 -6.14
CA VAL A 325 -7.71 -4.62 -7.15
C VAL A 325 -8.48 -3.43 -6.57
N SER A 326 -8.59 -3.34 -5.24
CA SER A 326 -9.23 -2.22 -4.55
C SER A 326 -8.54 -0.90 -4.92
N PRO A 327 -9.30 0.13 -5.33
CA PRO A 327 -8.74 1.45 -5.66
C PRO A 327 -7.88 2.04 -4.54
N LEU A 328 -8.23 1.78 -3.27
CA LEU A 328 -7.45 2.24 -2.11
C LEU A 328 -6.05 1.65 -2.08
N TRP A 329 -5.94 0.33 -2.29
CA TRP A 329 -4.66 -0.35 -2.36
C TRP A 329 -3.87 0.07 -3.59
N LEU A 330 -4.50 0.02 -4.77
CA LEU A 330 -3.84 0.34 -6.04
C LEU A 330 -3.30 1.78 -6.06
N SER A 331 -4.02 2.75 -5.46
CA SER A 331 -3.55 4.13 -5.32
C SER A 331 -2.22 4.28 -4.58
N LYS A 332 -1.70 3.23 -3.94
CA LYS A 332 -0.42 3.26 -3.24
C LYS A 332 0.74 2.83 -4.12
N HIS A 333 0.48 2.50 -5.39
CA HIS A 333 1.46 1.90 -6.30
C HIS A 333 1.53 2.63 -7.63
N LEU A 334 2.64 2.38 -8.33
CA LEU A 334 2.79 2.73 -9.73
C LEU A 334 2.32 1.54 -10.57
N ASN A 335 1.55 1.81 -11.63
CA ASN A 335 1.24 0.80 -12.63
C ASN A 335 2.55 0.32 -13.27
N PRO A 336 2.86 -0.99 -13.25
CA PRO A 336 4.10 -1.53 -13.83
C PRO A 336 4.26 -1.27 -15.32
N VAL A 337 3.15 -1.27 -16.05
CA VAL A 337 3.13 -1.23 -17.51
C VAL A 337 3.22 0.21 -17.98
N GLU A 338 2.45 1.09 -17.36
CA GLU A 338 2.34 2.48 -17.79
C GLU A 338 3.32 3.40 -17.05
N PHE A 339 3.90 2.94 -15.94
CA PHE A 339 4.60 3.78 -14.96
C PHE A 339 3.78 4.99 -14.51
N ARG A 340 2.44 4.87 -14.61
CA ARG A 340 1.46 5.89 -14.21
C ARG A 340 0.86 5.54 -12.87
N LEU A 341 0.47 6.57 -12.14
CA LEU A 341 -0.22 6.43 -10.86
C LEU A 341 -1.66 5.99 -11.12
N THR A 342 -2.09 4.91 -10.48
CA THR A 342 -3.38 4.25 -10.75
C THR A 342 -4.08 3.81 -9.49
N PRO A 343 -5.41 3.81 -9.44
CA PRO A 343 -6.31 4.90 -9.79
C PRO A 343 -6.27 6.01 -8.72
N TRP A 344 -6.69 7.22 -9.08
CA TRP A 344 -6.84 8.30 -8.11
C TRP A 344 -8.09 8.08 -7.27
N ILE A 345 -7.92 8.17 -5.96
CA ILE A 345 -9.04 8.17 -5.04
C ILE A 345 -9.23 9.57 -4.48
N LYS A 346 -10.45 10.10 -4.62
CA LYS A 346 -10.82 11.31 -3.89
C LYS A 346 -10.95 10.97 -2.42
N TRP A 347 -10.31 11.76 -1.58
CA TRP A 347 -10.36 11.62 -0.14
C TRP A 347 -10.43 12.99 0.53
N GLU A 348 -11.04 13.04 1.71
CA GLU A 348 -11.13 14.27 2.50
C GLU A 348 -9.78 14.53 3.20
N PRO A 349 -9.15 15.71 3.01
CA PRO A 349 -7.91 16.05 3.68
C PRO A 349 -8.00 15.93 5.21
N GLY A 350 -6.97 15.34 5.84
CA GLY A 350 -6.88 15.16 7.29
C GLY A 350 -7.71 14.00 7.86
N ARG A 351 -8.52 13.32 7.05
CA ARG A 351 -9.39 12.24 7.52
C ARG A 351 -8.61 10.98 7.92
N VAL A 352 -7.49 10.66 7.26
CA VAL A 352 -6.69 9.47 7.63
C VAL A 352 -6.04 9.68 8.98
N ARG A 353 -5.51 10.87 9.25
CA ARG A 353 -4.97 11.23 10.56
C ARG A 353 -6.05 11.18 11.64
N LYS A 354 -7.22 11.77 11.40
CA LYS A 354 -8.35 11.69 12.36
C LYS A 354 -8.73 10.24 12.67
N LEU A 355 -8.77 9.39 11.66
CA LEU A 355 -9.06 7.96 11.82
C LEU A 355 -7.97 7.25 12.64
N TRP A 356 -6.71 7.60 12.41
CA TRP A 356 -5.58 7.09 13.20
C TRP A 356 -5.69 7.49 14.68
N ASP A 357 -5.91 8.78 14.94
CA ASP A 357 -5.96 9.35 16.28
C ASP A 357 -7.20 8.90 17.08
N ALA A 358 -8.31 8.57 16.41
CA ALA A 358 -9.55 8.13 17.06
C ALA A 358 -9.48 6.72 17.67
N CYS A 359 -8.49 5.92 17.31
CA CYS A 359 -8.30 4.58 17.86
C CYS A 359 -7.16 4.62 18.88
N HIS A 360 -7.48 4.43 20.16
CA HIS A 360 -6.50 4.11 21.19
C HIS A 360 -6.33 2.60 21.23
#